data_AF-A0A528D8W8-F1
#
_entry.id   AF-A0A528D8W8-F1
#
_cell.length_a   1.000
_cell.length_b   1.000
_cell.length_c   1.000
_cell.angle_alpha   90.00
_cell.angle_beta   90.00
_cell.angle_gamma   90.00
#
_symmetry.space_group_name_H-M   'P 1'
#
loop_
_entity.id
_entity.type
_entity.pdbx_description
1 polymer ?
#
loop_
_entity_poly.entity_id
_entity_poly.type
_entity_poly.pdbx_seq_one_letter_code
_entity_poly.pdbx_strand_id
1 'polypeptide(L)'
;GDTKRVIEVWNKIDRLDEGNRARLLADGIDGNKAPPIAISAATGEGIDVLKAIIETRMSGELETLTITLKPEQLGLVDWLYRNGDVVSRTDNEDGGVTVSLKATQTAHEAIESRLRRNNNG
;
A
#
# COMPACT_ATOMS: atom_id res chain seq x y z
N GLY A 1 14.85 5.14 4.92
CA GLY A 1 13.71 4.86 4.04
C GLY A 1 12.68 4.08 4.82
N ASP A 2 11.40 4.35 4.60
CA ASP A 2 10.30 3.74 5.34
C ASP A 2 10.16 2.24 5.00
N THR A 3 10.73 1.36 5.83
CA THR A 3 10.81 -0.09 5.60
C THR A 3 9.44 -0.78 5.63
N LYS A 4 8.39 -0.10 6.11
CA LYS A 4 7.01 -0.58 6.00
C LYS A 4 6.48 -0.55 4.56
N ARG A 5 6.99 0.36 3.71
CA ARG A 5 6.49 0.59 2.34
C ARG A 5 7.35 -0.03 1.24
N VAL A 6 8.54 -0.53 1.58
CA VAL A 6 9.47 -1.11 0.61
C VAL A 6 9.62 -2.60 0.89
N ILE A 7 9.58 -3.41 -0.17
CA ILE A 7 9.96 -4.83 -0.15
C ILE A 7 11.33 -4.91 -0.80
N GLU A 8 12.33 -5.36 -0.04
CA GLU A 8 13.64 -5.64 -0.60
C GLU A 8 13.62 -7.01 -1.30
N VAL A 9 14.08 -7.03 -2.54
CA VAL A 9 14.09 -8.24 -3.38
C VAL A 9 15.49 -8.46 -3.93
N TRP A 10 16.05 -9.64 -3.67
CA TRP A 10 17.31 -10.09 -4.22
C TRP A 10 17.03 -11.00 -5.42
N ASN A 11 17.10 -10.42 -6.60
CA ASN A 11 16.82 -11.11 -7.85
C ASN A 11 18.08 -11.80 -8.43
N LYS A 12 17.84 -12.80 -9.29
CA LYS A 12 18.84 -13.58 -10.03
C LYS A 12 19.61 -14.59 -9.18
N ILE A 13 18.95 -15.19 -8.20
CA ILE A 13 19.59 -16.23 -7.37
C ILE A 13 20.02 -17.47 -8.16
N ASP A 14 19.46 -17.67 -9.37
CA ASP A 14 19.89 -18.68 -10.34
C ASP A 14 21.35 -18.53 -10.78
N ARG A 15 21.95 -17.35 -10.58
CA ARG A 15 23.35 -17.08 -10.93
C ARG A 15 24.34 -17.40 -9.80
N LEU A 16 23.85 -17.82 -8.64
CA LEU A 16 24.68 -18.15 -7.49
C LEU A 16 24.86 -19.66 -7.40
N ASP A 17 26.07 -20.10 -7.06
CA ASP A 17 26.27 -21.47 -6.60
C ASP A 17 25.66 -21.69 -5.21
N GLU A 18 25.49 -22.95 -4.82
CA GLU A 18 24.84 -23.35 -3.59
C GLU A 18 25.46 -22.71 -2.33
N GLY A 19 26.80 -22.59 -2.29
CA GLY A 19 27.50 -22.01 -1.15
C GLY A 19 27.24 -20.51 -1.01
N ASN A 20 27.30 -19.78 -2.13
CA ASN A 20 26.97 -18.36 -2.16
C ASN A 20 25.49 -18.10 -1.91
N ARG A 21 24.59 -18.98 -2.37
CA ARG A 21 23.15 -18.89 -2.12
C ARG A 21 22.83 -19.09 -0.63
N ALA A 22 23.39 -20.10 0.01
CA ALA A 22 23.22 -20.36 1.44
C ALA A 22 23.73 -19.19 2.29
N ARG A 23 24.89 -18.64 1.94
CA ARG A 23 25.48 -17.48 2.62
C ARG A 23 24.62 -16.23 2.44
N LEU A 24 24.13 -15.95 1.24
CA LEU A 24 23.24 -14.83 0.96
C LEU A 24 21.99 -14.89 1.86
N LEU A 25 21.31 -16.04 1.91
CA LEU A 25 20.11 -16.21 2.73
C LEU A 25 20.39 -16.05 4.23
N ALA A 26 21.57 -16.47 4.71
CA ALA A 26 21.99 -16.26 6.09
C ALA A 26 22.30 -14.78 6.40
N ASP A 27 22.96 -14.07 5.48
CA ASP A 27 23.30 -12.64 5.60
C ASP A 27 22.04 -11.75 5.59
N GLY A 28 20.94 -12.22 4.99
CA GLY A 28 19.66 -11.50 4.93
C GLY A 28 18.87 -11.45 6.24
N ILE A 29 19.26 -12.21 7.26
CA ILE A 29 18.58 -12.23 8.56
C ILE A 29 19.17 -11.12 9.45
N ASP A 30 18.72 -9.89 9.24
CA ASP A 30 18.99 -8.75 10.13
C ASP A 30 17.80 -8.56 11.09
N GLY A 31 18.04 -8.68 12.40
CA GLY A 31 16.99 -8.64 13.43
C GLY A 31 16.20 -7.32 13.51
N ASN A 32 16.69 -6.25 12.86
CA ASN A 32 16.02 -4.94 12.84
C ASN A 32 15.18 -4.68 11.57
N LYS A 33 15.17 -5.61 10.59
CA LYS A 33 14.46 -5.41 9.31
C LYS A 33 13.75 -6.69 8.87
N ALA A 34 12.71 -6.53 8.05
CA ALA A 34 12.15 -7.68 7.35
C ALA A 34 13.22 -8.25 6.41
N PRO A 35 13.44 -9.58 6.40
CA PRO A 35 14.44 -10.19 5.56
C PRO A 35 14.10 -9.97 4.07
N PRO A 36 15.11 -9.77 3.21
CA PRO A 36 14.92 -9.61 1.78
C PRO A 36 14.39 -10.90 1.15
N ILE A 37 13.57 -10.76 0.10
CA ILE A 37 13.00 -11.91 -0.62
C ILE A 37 13.92 -12.28 -1.77
N ALA A 38 14.48 -13.48 -1.71
CA ALA A 38 15.29 -14.05 -2.77
C ALA A 38 14.40 -14.63 -3.89
N ILE A 39 14.62 -14.18 -5.13
CA ILE A 39 13.88 -14.66 -6.31
C ILE A 39 14.81 -14.89 -7.50
N SER A 40 14.33 -15.67 -8.47
CA SER A 40 14.83 -15.66 -9.84
C SER A 40 13.68 -15.34 -10.78
N ALA A 41 13.64 -14.11 -11.29
CA ALA A 41 12.64 -13.71 -12.27
C ALA A 41 12.75 -14.49 -13.59
N ALA A 42 13.93 -15.04 -13.91
CA ALA A 42 14.16 -15.80 -15.13
C ALA A 42 13.58 -17.22 -15.05
N THR A 43 13.69 -17.87 -13.89
CA THR A 43 13.20 -19.24 -13.68
C THR A 43 11.81 -19.29 -13.05
N GLY A 44 11.36 -18.19 -12.43
CA GLY A 44 10.12 -18.12 -11.66
C GLY A 44 10.29 -18.47 -10.18
N GLU A 45 11.48 -18.88 -9.74
CA GLU A 45 11.73 -19.22 -8.33
C GLU A 45 11.42 -18.03 -7.40
N GLY A 46 10.64 -18.26 -6.35
CA GLY A 46 10.31 -17.26 -5.33
C GLY A 46 9.26 -16.21 -5.76
N ILE A 47 8.77 -16.23 -7.00
CA ILE A 47 7.78 -15.24 -7.49
C ILE A 47 6.44 -15.38 -6.77
N ASP A 48 5.95 -16.60 -6.53
CA ASP A 48 4.66 -16.80 -5.84
C ASP A 48 4.72 -16.30 -4.38
N VAL A 49 5.85 -16.50 -3.71
CA VAL A 49 6.08 -15.99 -2.35
C VAL A 49 6.07 -14.45 -2.35
N LEU A 50 6.80 -13.83 -3.29
CA LEU A 50 6.80 -12.37 -3.44
C LEU A 50 5.38 -11.84 -3.71
N LYS A 51 4.63 -12.52 -4.57
CA LYS A 51 3.24 -12.14 -4.91
C LYS A 51 2.32 -12.20 -3.69
N ALA A 52 2.37 -13.29 -2.92
CA ALA A 52 1.55 -13.44 -1.72
C ALA A 52 1.86 -12.36 -0.66
N ILE A 53 3.12 -11.97 -0.53
CA ILE A 53 3.54 -10.90 0.39
C ILE A 53 3.02 -9.54 -0.09
N ILE A 54 3.11 -9.25 -1.38
CA ILE A 54 2.55 -8.04 -1.99
C ILE A 54 1.04 -8.00 -1.77
N GLU A 55 0.33 -9.10 -2.10
CA GLU A 55 -1.11 -9.21 -1.91
C GLU A 55 -1.50 -8.97 -0.45
N THR A 56 -0.83 -9.62 0.50
CA THR A 56 -1.07 -9.44 1.94
C THR A 56 -0.87 -7.99 2.39
N ARG A 57 0.17 -7.32 1.89
CA ARG A 57 0.42 -5.91 2.21
C ARG A 57 -0.59 -4.97 1.57
N MET A 58 -1.04 -5.25 0.35
CA MET A 58 -2.07 -4.45 -0.33
C MET A 58 -3.47 -4.67 0.24
N SER A 59 -3.77 -5.90 0.67
CA SER A 59 -5.02 -6.26 1.35
C SER A 59 -5.00 -5.91 2.85
N GLY A 60 -3.85 -5.52 3.39
CA GLY A 60 -3.57 -5.41 4.81
C GLY A 60 -4.06 -4.10 5.43
N GLU A 61 -4.73 -4.25 6.58
CA GLU A 61 -5.33 -3.26 7.48
C GLU A 61 -6.24 -2.20 6.83
N LEU A 62 -7.53 -2.27 7.18
CA LEU A 62 -8.45 -1.16 6.99
C LEU A 62 -8.11 -0.07 8.01
N GLU A 63 -7.47 1.00 7.53
CA GLU A 63 -7.20 2.17 8.34
C GLU A 63 -8.42 3.10 8.33
N THR A 64 -8.72 3.68 9.50
CA THR A 64 -9.76 4.72 9.59
C THR A 64 -9.16 6.06 9.22
N LEU A 65 -9.78 6.75 8.28
CA LEU A 65 -9.38 8.08 7.84
C LEU A 65 -10.59 9.01 7.80
N THR A 66 -10.36 10.30 8.09
CA THR A 66 -11.39 11.34 8.07
C THR A 66 -11.02 12.39 7.04
N ILE A 67 -11.94 12.68 6.13
CA ILE A 67 -11.76 13.64 5.04
C ILE A 67 -12.83 14.70 5.12
N THR A 68 -12.41 15.96 5.05
CA THR A 68 -13.31 17.09 4.86
C THR A 68 -13.25 17.55 3.40
N LEU A 69 -14.40 17.49 2.73
CA LEU A 69 -14.62 17.96 1.36
C LEU A 69 -15.26 19.34 1.40
N LYS A 70 -14.75 20.25 0.58
CA LYS A 70 -15.41 21.55 0.30
C LYS A 70 -16.63 21.37 -0.60
N PRO A 71 -17.53 22.37 -0.71
CA PRO A 71 -18.69 22.32 -1.60
C PRO A 71 -18.32 21.96 -3.05
N GLU A 72 -17.20 22.47 -3.57
CA GLU A 72 -16.73 22.19 -4.94
C GLU A 72 -16.25 20.74 -5.13
N GLN A 73 -15.94 20.04 -4.02
CA GLN A 73 -15.37 18.69 -4.02
C GLN A 73 -16.43 17.61 -3.78
N LEU A 74 -17.70 17.97 -3.58
CA LEU A 74 -18.77 17.02 -3.26
C LEU A 74 -19.00 15.95 -4.35
N GLY A 75 -18.58 16.20 -5.59
CA GLY A 75 -18.54 15.18 -6.64
C GLY A 75 -17.67 13.96 -6.32
N LEU A 76 -16.78 14.04 -5.32
CA LEU A 76 -15.95 12.92 -4.86
C LEU A 76 -16.68 11.98 -3.89
N VAL A 77 -17.84 12.37 -3.34
CA VAL A 77 -18.54 11.59 -2.31
C VAL A 77 -18.91 10.19 -2.80
N ASP A 78 -19.50 10.05 -4.00
CA ASP A 78 -19.81 8.75 -4.59
C ASP A 78 -18.57 7.85 -4.68
N TRP A 79 -17.44 8.43 -5.06
CA TRP A 79 -16.20 7.69 -5.20
C TRP A 79 -15.65 7.23 -3.83
N LEU A 80 -15.81 8.01 -2.75
CA LEU A 80 -15.48 7.58 -1.40
C LEU A 80 -16.31 6.36 -0.98
N TYR A 81 -17.63 6.37 -1.23
CA TYR A 81 -18.51 5.21 -0.95
C TYR A 81 -18.12 3.96 -1.75
N ARG A 82 -17.55 4.13 -2.95
CA ARG A 82 -17.12 3.00 -3.79
C ARG A 82 -15.74 2.43 -3.44
N ASN A 83 -14.90 3.19 -2.74
CA ASN A 83 -13.49 2.85 -2.51
C ASN A 83 -13.13 2.76 -1.02
N GLY A 84 -14.09 2.92 -0.13
CA GLY A 84 -13.94 2.68 1.29
C GLY A 84 -15.28 2.40 1.95
N ASP A 85 -15.21 1.89 3.16
CA ASP A 85 -16.35 1.62 4.02
C ASP A 85 -16.64 2.86 4.86
N VAL A 86 -17.62 3.66 4.44
CA VAL A 86 -18.00 4.91 5.12
C VAL A 86 -18.66 4.59 6.46
N VAL A 87 -17.99 4.98 7.54
CA VAL A 87 -18.45 4.79 8.92
C VAL A 87 -19.37 5.91 9.36
N SER A 88 -19.06 7.15 8.96
CA SER A 88 -19.90 8.30 9.28
C SER A 88 -19.76 9.41 8.24
N ARG A 89 -20.78 10.26 8.18
CA ARG A 89 -20.82 11.47 7.38
C ARG A 89 -21.49 12.58 8.18
N THR A 90 -20.90 13.77 8.13
CA THR A 90 -21.44 15.00 8.72
C THR A 90 -21.44 16.08 7.65
N ASP A 91 -22.59 16.69 7.39
CA ASP A 91 -22.69 17.91 6.60
C ASP A 91 -22.29 19.10 7.49
N ASN A 92 -21.37 19.93 7.01
CA ASN A 92 -20.80 21.06 7.75
C ASN A 92 -21.60 22.35 7.47
N GLU A 93 -21.50 23.34 8.36
CA GLU A 93 -22.20 24.63 8.22
C GLU A 93 -21.74 25.46 7.01
N ASP A 94 -20.52 25.22 6.52
CA ASP A 94 -19.94 25.87 5.34
C ASP A 94 -20.38 25.23 4.02
N GLY A 95 -21.29 24.25 4.07
CA GLY A 95 -21.74 23.46 2.91
C GLY A 95 -20.77 22.36 2.49
N GLY A 96 -19.65 22.19 3.21
CA GLY A 96 -18.76 21.05 3.06
C GLY A 96 -19.29 19.78 3.72
N VAL A 97 -18.57 18.68 3.53
CA VAL A 97 -18.92 17.38 4.12
C VAL A 97 -17.68 16.74 4.74
N THR A 98 -17.81 16.28 5.98
CA THR A 98 -16.80 15.46 6.63
C THR A 98 -17.20 13.99 6.59
N VAL A 99 -16.37 13.12 6.04
CA VAL A 99 -16.60 11.68 5.92
C VAL A 99 -15.50 10.93 6.67
N SER A 100 -15.90 10.04 7.58
CA SER A 100 -14.99 9.04 8.15
C SER A 100 -15.23 7.70 7.48
N LEU A 101 -14.16 7.06 7.01
CA LEU A 101 -14.23 5.79 6.32
C LEU A 101 -13.06 4.88 6.71
N LYS A 102 -13.27 3.59 6.56
CA LYS A 102 -12.26 2.56 6.60
C LYS A 102 -11.83 2.23 5.18
N ALA A 103 -10.54 2.30 4.89
CA ALA A 103 -10.01 2.03 3.57
C ALA A 103 -8.70 1.28 3.65
N THR A 104 -8.36 0.53 2.61
CA THR A 104 -7.02 -0.03 2.47
C THR A 104 -6.02 1.09 2.18
N GLN A 105 -4.73 0.84 2.42
CA GLN A 105 -3.67 1.79 2.08
C GLN A 105 -3.72 2.23 0.61
N THR A 106 -3.99 1.31 -0.32
CA THR A 106 -4.10 1.63 -1.75
C THR A 106 -5.27 2.58 -2.04
N ALA A 107 -6.42 2.37 -1.39
CA ALA A 107 -7.56 3.26 -1.52
C ALA A 107 -7.25 4.64 -0.91
N HIS A 108 -6.58 4.69 0.24
CA HIS A 108 -6.13 5.95 0.85
C HIS A 108 -5.27 6.79 -0.10
N GLU A 109 -4.25 6.21 -0.73
CA GLU A 109 -3.38 6.91 -1.70
C GLU A 109 -4.14 7.43 -2.92
N ALA A 110 -5.10 6.65 -3.42
CA ALA A 110 -5.96 7.06 -4.51
C ALA A 110 -6.88 8.23 -4.12
N ILE A 111 -7.39 8.23 -2.88
CA ILE A 111 -8.17 9.34 -2.33
C ILE A 111 -7.33 10.63 -2.25
N GLU A 112 -6.15 10.57 -1.64
CA GLU A 112 -5.25 11.73 -1.52
C GLU A 112 -4.88 12.31 -2.90
N SER A 113 -4.56 11.44 -3.86
CA SER A 113 -4.20 11.86 -5.21
C SER A 113 -5.34 12.61 -5.92
N ARG A 114 -6.59 12.20 -5.70
CA ARG A 114 -7.77 12.87 -6.25
C ARG A 114 -8.03 14.22 -5.58
N LEU A 115 -7.91 14.28 -4.25
CA LEU A 115 -8.06 15.53 -3.49
C LEU A 115 -7.06 16.59 -3.95
N ARG A 116 -5.80 16.20 -4.18
CA ARG A 116 -4.77 17.10 -4.73
C ARG A 116 -5.10 17.63 -6.12
N ARG A 117 -5.65 16.79 -7.01
CA ARG A 117 -6.06 17.23 -8.36
C ARG A 117 -7.21 18.22 -8.32
N ASN A 118 -8.20 17.99 -7.45
CA ASN A 118 -9.35 18.90 -7.31
C ASN A 118 -8.99 20.23 -6.64
N ASN A 119 -7.89 20.31 -5.88
CA ASN A 119 -7.41 21.57 -5.30
C ASN A 119 -6.62 22.45 -6.29
N ASN A 120 -6.17 21.88 -7.41
CA ASN A 120 -5.34 22.55 -8.42
C ASN A 120 -6.12 22.95 -9.69
N GLY A 121 -7.44 22.77 -9.70
CA GLY A 121 -8.35 23.21 -10.77
C GLY A 121 -9.29 24.27 -10.23
#